data_AF-I1C9L3-F1
#
_entry.id   AF-I1C9L3-F1
#
_cell.length_a   1.000
_cell.length_b   1.000
_cell.length_c   1.000
_cell.angle_alpha   90.00
_cell.angle_beta   90.00
_cell.angle_gamma   90.00
#
_symmetry.space_group_name_H-M   'P 1'
#
loop_
_entity.id
_entity.type
_entity.pdbx_description
1 polymer ?
#
loop_
_entity_poly.entity_id
_entity_poly.type
_entity_poly.pdbx_seq_one_letter_code
_entity_poly.pdbx_strand_id
1 'polypeptide(L)'
;MLVVTKEQKSQTEPPFPNDLYEAFKIIKEFGSSQPLLAFYNCGDNSGASQAHKHIQIIPLKTDGSVQPPIKKAYDEIHDRHVGKSIAR
;
A
#
# COMPACT_ATOMS: atom_id res chain seq x y z
N MET A 1 -4.96 8.64 -1.60
CA MET A 1 -4.30 8.92 -2.89
C MET A 1 -4.15 7.62 -3.66
N LEU A 2 -4.14 7.67 -4.99
CA LEU A 2 -3.95 6.50 -5.86
C LEU A 2 -2.70 6.70 -6.73
N VAL A 3 -1.87 5.66 -6.84
CA VAL A 3 -0.81 5.55 -7.85
C VAL A 3 -1.31 4.56 -8.89
N VAL A 4 -1.66 5.05 -10.08
CA VAL A 4 -2.36 4.27 -11.11
C VAL A 4 -1.45 4.14 -12.33
N THR A 5 -1.44 2.96 -12.96
CA THR A 5 -0.68 2.79 -14.21
C THR A 5 -1.31 3.64 -15.31
N LYS A 6 -0.48 4.33 -16.10
CA LYS A 6 -0.96 5.14 -17.23
C LYS A 6 -1.72 4.27 -18.26
N GLU A 7 -1.13 3.13 -18.61
CA GLU A 7 -1.77 2.14 -19.45
C GLU A 7 -2.71 1.25 -18.63
N GLN A 8 -3.77 0.76 -19.25
CA GLN A 8 -4.68 -0.20 -18.63
C GLN A 8 -3.92 -1.50 -18.32
N LYS A 9 -3.73 -1.79 -17.04
CA LYS A 9 -3.12 -3.03 -16.51
C LYS A 9 -4.08 -3.68 -15.52
N SER A 10 -4.01 -5.00 -15.38
CA SER A 10 -4.92 -5.71 -14.48
C SER A 10 -4.52 -5.53 -13.01
N GLN A 11 -5.50 -5.29 -12.14
CA GLN A 11 -5.33 -5.30 -10.69
C GLN A 11 -5.01 -6.70 -10.14
N THR A 12 -5.21 -7.75 -10.93
CA THR A 12 -4.81 -9.12 -10.59
C THR A 12 -3.33 -9.42 -10.90
N GLU A 13 -2.63 -8.53 -11.60
CA GLU A 13 -1.18 -8.62 -11.76
C GLU A 13 -0.49 -8.30 -10.42
N PRO A 14 0.63 -8.98 -10.10
CA PRO A 14 1.42 -8.63 -8.93
C PRO A 14 2.00 -7.21 -9.06
N PRO A 15 2.33 -6.54 -7.94
CA PRO A 15 3.11 -5.31 -7.99
C PRO A 15 4.53 -5.65 -8.48
N PHE A 16 4.97 -4.98 -9.55
CA PHE A 16 6.31 -5.13 -10.09
C PHE A 16 7.29 -4.22 -9.32
N PRO A 17 8.62 -4.45 -9.43
CA PRO A 17 9.61 -3.64 -8.73
C PRO A 17 9.46 -2.12 -8.95
N ASN A 18 9.10 -1.69 -10.16
CA ASN A 18 8.86 -0.28 -10.44
C ASN A 18 7.61 0.27 -9.73
N ASP A 19 6.54 -0.52 -9.61
CA ASP A 19 5.33 -0.11 -8.88
C ASP A 19 5.65 0.14 -7.40
N LEU A 20 6.43 -0.78 -6.80
CA LEU A 20 6.90 -0.66 -5.42
C LEU A 20 7.88 0.50 -5.24
N TYR A 21 8.77 0.73 -6.20
CA TYR A 21 9.72 1.83 -6.18
C TYR A 21 9.00 3.18 -6.15
N GLU A 22 8.03 3.40 -7.04
CA GLU A 22 7.27 4.65 -7.08
C GLU A 22 6.44 4.87 -5.80
N ALA A 23 5.77 3.83 -5.30
CA ALA A 23 5.04 3.92 -4.04
C ALA A 23 5.96 4.22 -2.85
N PHE A 24 7.13 3.58 -2.80
CA PHE A 24 8.12 3.81 -1.76
C PHE A 24 8.71 5.23 -1.83
N LYS A 25 8.98 5.74 -3.03
CA LYS A 25 9.47 7.11 -3.23
C LYS A 25 8.50 8.12 -2.65
N ILE A 26 7.20 7.97 -2.91
CA ILE A 26 6.15 8.81 -2.34
C ILE A 26 6.16 8.72 -0.80
N ILE A 27 6.19 7.52 -0.24
CA ILE A 27 6.25 7.35 1.22
C ILE A 27 7.50 8.02 1.81
N LYS A 28 8.66 7.91 1.14
CA LYS A 28 9.91 8.49 1.61
C LYS A 28 9.89 10.02 1.57
N GLU A 29 9.33 10.61 0.51
CA GLU A 29 9.27 12.06 0.34
C GLU A 29 8.24 12.73 1.26
N PHE A 30 7.07 12.10 1.44
CA PHE A 30 5.95 12.70 2.19
C PHE A 30 5.74 12.11 3.59
N GLY A 31 6.37 10.98 3.90
CA GLY A 31 6.18 10.25 5.15
C GLY A 31 6.80 10.90 6.39
N SER A 32 7.69 11.88 6.21
CA SER A 32 8.36 12.60 7.30
C SER A 32 7.44 13.59 8.03
N SER A 33 6.49 14.19 7.30
CA SER A 33 5.50 15.12 7.86
C SER A 33 4.26 14.40 8.38
N GLN A 34 3.88 13.28 7.75
CA GLN A 34 2.75 12.47 8.15
C GLN A 34 3.00 11.00 7.80
N PRO A 35 2.89 10.05 8.75
CA PRO A 35 3.08 8.64 8.44
C PRO A 35 2.08 8.17 7.37
N LEU A 36 2.58 7.49 6.34
CA LEU A 36 1.78 6.98 5.23
C LEU A 36 1.80 5.45 5.19
N LEU A 37 0.67 4.86 4.79
CA LEU A 37 0.55 3.44 4.50
C LEU A 37 0.18 3.26 3.02
N ALA A 38 1.00 2.52 2.29
CA ALA A 38 0.66 2.04 0.95
C ALA A 38 0.22 0.57 1.00
N PHE A 39 -0.81 0.24 0.23
CA PHE A 39 -1.31 -1.13 0.11
C PHE A 39 -1.84 -1.42 -1.29
N TYR A 40 -1.86 -2.71 -1.63
CA TYR A 40 -2.25 -3.21 -2.95
C TYR A 40 -3.17 -4.42 -2.80
N ASN A 41 -4.41 -4.31 -3.28
CA ASN A 41 -5.40 -5.38 -3.24
C ASN A 41 -5.28 -6.21 -4.52
N CYS A 42 -4.67 -7.40 -4.45
CA CYS A 42 -4.42 -8.26 -5.61
C CYS A 42 -5.31 -9.51 -5.60
N GLY A 43 -6.17 -9.67 -6.62
CA GLY A 43 -7.03 -10.85 -6.79
C GLY A 43 -8.43 -10.71 -6.19
N ASP A 44 -9.31 -11.66 -6.50
CA ASP A 44 -10.76 -11.53 -6.28
C ASP A 44 -11.16 -11.43 -4.81
N ASN A 45 -10.43 -12.10 -3.92
CA ASN A 45 -10.70 -12.11 -2.48
C ASN A 45 -9.93 -11.03 -1.70
N SER A 46 -9.28 -10.10 -2.39
CA SER A 46 -8.46 -9.05 -1.76
C SER A 46 -9.25 -7.77 -1.39
N GLY A 47 -10.52 -7.69 -1.77
CA GLY A 47 -11.30 -6.45 -1.68
C GLY A 47 -10.92 -5.42 -2.75
N ALA A 48 -10.40 -5.87 -3.90
CA ALA A 48 -10.20 -5.02 -5.07
C ALA A 48 -11.56 -4.56 -5.63
N SER A 49 -11.74 -3.25 -5.79
CA SER A 49 -12.99 -2.64 -6.27
C SER A 49 -12.93 -2.19 -7.73
N GLN A 50 -11.72 -2.05 -8.29
CA GLN A 50 -11.47 -1.61 -9.66
C GLN A 50 -10.49 -2.56 -10.34
N ALA A 51 -10.76 -2.88 -11.61
CA ALA A 51 -9.95 -3.80 -12.39
C ALA A 51 -8.63 -3.17 -12.90
N HIS A 52 -8.54 -1.84 -12.94
CA HIS A 52 -7.33 -1.14 -13.38
C HIS A 52 -6.31 -1.05 -12.25
N LYS A 53 -5.08 -1.45 -12.53
CA LYS A 53 -3.95 -1.50 -11.61
C LYS A 53 -3.69 -0.18 -10.89
N HIS A 54 -3.80 -0.21 -9.56
CA HIS A 54 -3.53 0.92 -8.69
C HIS A 54 -3.00 0.49 -7.32
N ILE A 55 -2.10 1.30 -6.75
CA ILE A 55 -1.68 1.24 -5.34
C ILE A 55 -2.40 2.35 -4.58
N GLN A 56 -2.94 2.02 -3.42
CA GLN A 56 -3.62 2.97 -2.54
C GLN A 56 -2.64 3.46 -1.48
N ILE A 57 -2.57 4.78 -1.29
CA ILE A 57 -1.76 5.42 -0.25
C ILE A 57 -2.68 6.25 0.64
N ILE A 58 -2.66 5.96 1.93
CA ILE A 58 -3.46 6.64 2.95
C ILE A 58 -2.58 7.22 4.06
N PRO A 59 -2.95 8.38 4.62
CA PRO A 59 -2.32 8.86 5.83
C PRO A 59 -2.75 8.01 7.03
N LEU A 60 -1.79 7.70 7.89
CA LEU A 60 -2.06 7.18 9.23
C LEU A 60 -2.12 8.35 10.20
N LYS A 61 -3.10 8.32 11.10
CA LYS A 61 -3.18 9.32 12.16
C LYS A 61 -2.55 8.75 13.43
N THR A 62 -1.90 9.63 14.19
CA THR A 62 -1.21 9.31 15.44
C THR A 62 -1.99 9.74 16.68
N ASP A 63 -3.12 10.44 16.48
CA ASP A 63 -3.96 11.04 17.52
C ASP A 63 -5.00 10.09 18.13
N GLY A 64 -4.91 8.78 17.83
CA GLY A 64 -5.85 7.77 18.33
C GLY A 64 -7.25 7.84 17.70
N SER A 65 -7.47 8.73 16.73
CA SER A 65 -8.75 8.76 16.00
C SER A 65 -8.94 7.54 15.11
N VAL A 66 -10.19 7.28 14.73
CA VAL A 66 -10.61 6.11 13.93
C VAL A 66 -9.69 5.92 12.72
N GLN A 67 -9.07 4.73 12.65
CA GLN A 67 -8.20 4.31 11.56
C GLN A 67 -8.92 3.31 10.63
N PRO A 68 -8.53 3.21 9.36
CA PRO A 68 -9.00 2.16 8.48
C PRO A 68 -8.64 0.76 9.02
N PRO A 69 -9.46 -0.27 8.80
CA PRO A 69 -9.21 -1.63 9.29
C PRO A 69 -7.82 -2.19 8.92
N ILE A 70 -7.26 -1.77 7.78
CA ILE A 70 -5.92 -2.19 7.35
C ILE A 70 -4.80 -1.72 8.29
N LYS A 71 -5.02 -0.67 9.09
CA LYS A 71 -4.07 -0.27 10.14
C LYS A 71 -3.95 -1.36 11.21
N LYS A 72 -5.07 -1.99 11.58
CA LYS A 72 -5.05 -3.10 12.54
C LYS A 72 -4.22 -4.28 12.00
N ALA A 73 -4.42 -4.64 10.74
CA ALA A 73 -3.63 -5.68 10.07
C ALA A 73 -2.14 -5.33 10.03
N TYR A 74 -1.79 -4.06 9.80
CA TYR A 74 -0.41 -3.56 9.89
C TYR A 74 0.18 -3.70 11.30
N ASP A 75 -0.56 -3.32 12.34
CA ASP A 75 -0.10 -3.38 13.73
C ASP A 75 0.13 -4.83 14.22
N GLU A 76 -0.60 -5.80 13.64
CA GLU A 76 -0.47 -7.24 13.89
C GLU A 76 0.78 -7.87 13.23
N ILE A 77 1.50 -7.16 12.35
CA ILE A 77 2.74 -7.65 11.75
C ILE A 77 3.84 -7.62 12.82
N HIS A 78 4.12 -8.78 13.44
CA HIS A 78 5.08 -8.90 14.55
C HIS A 78 6.56 -8.91 14.11
N ASP A 79 6.85 -9.36 12.88
CA ASP A 79 8.22 -9.48 12.36
C ASP A 79 8.61 -8.27 11.48
N ARG A 80 8.73 -7.10 12.12
CA ARG A 80 9.02 -5.83 11.43
C ARG A 80 10.51 -5.70 11.13
N HIS A 81 10.96 -6.33 10.05
CA HIS A 81 12.26 -6.03 9.46
C HIS A 81 12.09 -5.01 8.33
N VAL A 82 12.55 -3.78 8.57
CA VAL A 82 12.60 -2.74 7.52
C VAL A 82 13.42 -3.30 6.34
N GLY A 83 12.80 -3.39 5.16
CA GLY A 83 13.46 -3.82 3.93
C GLY A 83 13.43 -5.32 3.61
N LYS A 84 12.68 -6.16 4.35
CA LYS A 84 12.46 -7.56 3.94
C LYS A 84 11.10 -7.73 3.24
N SER A 85 11.14 -8.26 2.01
CA SER A 85 9.98 -8.84 1.33
C SER A 85 9.65 -10.17 1.99
N ILE A 86 8.49 -10.26 2.65
CA ILE A 86 7.96 -11.55 3.11
C ILE A 86 7.24 -12.20 1.93
N ALA A 87 8.00 -12.86 1.05
CA ALA A 87 7.43 -13.81 0.10
C ALA A 87 7.24 -15.13 0.87
N ARG A 88 5.99 -15.57 1.05
CA ARG A 88 5.68 -16.93 1.48
C ARG A 88 5.55 -17.82 0.27
#